data_AF-A0A6N2ZUQ0-F1
#
_entry.id   AF-A0A6N2ZUQ0-F1
#
_cell.length_a   1.000
_cell.length_b   1.000
_cell.length_c   1.000
_cell.angle_alpha   90.00
_cell.angle_beta   90.00
_cell.angle_gamma   90.00
#
_symmetry.space_group_name_H-M   'P 1'
#
loop_
_entity.id
_entity.type
_entity.pdbx_description
1 polymer ?
#
loop_
_entity_poly.entity_id
_entity_poly.type
_entity_poly.pdbx_seq_one_letter_code
_entity_poly.pdbx_strand_id
1 'polypeptide(L)' 'MWFCSEFVSDAFAKAGHPLTLAQPGWISPSDLLHMREGDVANFKPETQLQYIGHLKLGIYIKTSRLVGLN' A
#
# COMPACT_ATOMS: atom_id res chain seq x y z
N MET A 1 -18.10 1.51 -4.51
CA MET A 1 -17.61 2.05 -3.22
C MET A 1 -16.18 1.57 -3.04
N TRP A 2 -15.21 2.42 -3.36
CA TRP A 2 -13.77 2.12 -3.38
C TRP A 2 -13.03 2.78 -2.20
N PHE A 3 -13.75 2.98 -1.09
CA PHE A 3 -13.28 3.82 0.01
C PHE A 3 -11.96 3.36 0.62
N CYS A 4 -11.75 2.03 0.72
CA CYS A 4 -10.50 1.50 1.29
C CYS A 4 -9.28 1.78 0.40
N SER A 5 -9.40 1.65 -0.91
CA SER A 5 -8.29 1.96 -1.83
C SER A 5 -8.03 3.45 -1.92
N GLU A 6 -9.09 4.27 -1.99
CA GLU A 6 -8.95 5.73 -1.94
C GLU A 6 -8.25 6.18 -0.65
N PHE A 7 -8.69 5.68 0.51
CA PHE A 7 -8.09 6.00 1.80
C PHE A 7 -6.60 5.61 1.87
N VAL A 8 -6.25 4.39 1.44
CA VAL A 8 -4.85 3.92 1.44
C VAL A 8 -3.99 4.76 0.50
N SER A 9 -4.46 5.00 -0.73
CA SER A 9 -3.71 5.80 -1.71
C SER A 9 -3.50 7.24 -1.23
N ASP A 10 -4.51 7.88 -0.64
CA ASP A 10 -4.38 9.25 -0.11
C ASP A 10 -3.44 9.31 1.10
N ALA A 11 -3.52 8.33 2.02
CA ALA A 11 -2.64 8.26 3.19
C ALA A 11 -1.16 8.15 2.79
N PHE A 12 -0.83 7.30 1.82
CA PHE A 12 0.55 7.16 1.30
C PHE A 12 1.03 8.42 0.57
N ALA A 13 0.16 9.07 -0.21
CA ALA A 13 0.47 10.35 -0.82
C ALA A 13 0.76 11.43 0.24
N LYS A 14 -0.05 11.51 1.30
CA LYS A 14 0.15 12.44 2.43
C LYS A 14 1.44 12.15 3.22
N ALA A 15 1.86 10.88 3.30
CA ALA A 15 3.12 10.49 3.91
C ALA A 15 4.36 10.80 3.06
N GLY A 16 4.20 11.36 1.84
CA GLY A 16 5.30 11.67 0.93
C GLY A 16 5.82 10.45 0.15
N HIS A 17 5.12 9.32 0.23
CA HIS A 17 5.47 8.07 -0.46
C HIS A 17 4.27 7.58 -1.29
N PRO A 18 3.86 8.31 -2.34
CA PRO A 18 2.69 7.94 -3.13
C PRO A 18 2.87 6.56 -3.77
N LEU A 19 1.82 5.73 -3.74
CA LEU A 19 1.82 4.41 -4.40
C LEU A 19 1.79 4.55 -5.94
N THR A 20 1.10 5.57 -6.42
CA THR A 20 0.92 5.94 -7.82
C THR A 20 0.60 7.44 -7.89
N LEU A 21 0.82 8.07 -9.05
CA LEU A 21 0.44 9.47 -9.30
C LEU A 21 -1.02 9.61 -9.77
N ALA A 22 -1.75 8.51 -9.90
CA ALA A 22 -3.17 8.54 -10.23
C ALA A 22 -4.01 9.08 -9.05
N GLN A 23 -5.15 9.69 -9.38
CA GLN A 23 -6.04 10.27 -8.38
C GLN A 23 -6.62 9.17 -7.46
N PRO A 24 -6.58 9.31 -6.13
CA PRO A 24 -7.02 8.26 -5.20
C PRO A 24 -8.43 7.72 -5.46
N GLY A 25 -9.37 8.59 -5.85
CA GLY A 25 -10.75 8.19 -6.14
C GLY A 25 -10.93 7.35 -7.41
N TRP A 26 -9.89 7.19 -8.22
CA TRP A 26 -9.89 6.32 -9.40
C TRP A 26 -9.28 4.95 -9.14
N ILE A 27 -8.68 4.75 -7.96
CA ILE A 27 -8.01 3.51 -7.60
C ILE A 27 -9.03 2.55 -7.00
N SER A 28 -9.22 1.40 -7.65
CA SER A 28 -9.93 0.27 -7.06
C SER A 28 -9.00 -0.56 -6.16
N PRO A 29 -9.54 -1.35 -5.22
CA PRO A 29 -8.75 -2.30 -4.44
C PRO A 29 -8.02 -3.30 -5.33
N SER A 30 -8.60 -3.67 -6.47
CA SER A 30 -7.95 -4.56 -7.44
C SER A 30 -6.69 -3.93 -8.02
N ASP A 31 -6.71 -2.63 -8.33
CA ASP A 31 -5.55 -1.93 -8.88
C ASP A 31 -4.35 -1.99 -7.92
N LEU A 32 -4.58 -1.83 -6.60
CA LEU A 32 -3.53 -1.97 -5.59
C LEU A 32 -2.95 -3.39 -5.53
N LEU A 33 -3.79 -4.41 -5.70
CA LEU A 33 -3.33 -5.80 -5.68
C LEU A 33 -2.46 -6.13 -6.90
N HIS A 34 -2.72 -5.50 -8.05
CA HIS A 34 -1.95 -5.69 -9.29
C HIS A 34 -0.70 -4.79 -9.39
N MET A 35 -0.41 -3.93 -8.40
CA MET A 35 0.83 -3.14 -8.33
C MET A 35 2.03 -3.92 -7.76
N ARG A 36 1.86 -5.22 -7.51
CA ARG A 36 2.91 -6.06 -6.95
C ARG A 36 3.99 -6.38 -7.97
N GLU A 37 5.17 -6.69 -7.47
CA GLU A 37 6.26 -7.22 -8.29
C GLU A 37 5.80 -8.47 -9.05
N GLY A 38 5.95 -8.43 -10.39
CA GLY A 38 5.52 -9.51 -11.29
C GLY A 38 4.09 -9.40 -11.82
N ASP A 39 3.25 -8.52 -11.28
CA ASP A 39 1.90 -8.29 -11.77
C ASP A 39 1.84 -7.19 -12.85
N VAL A 40 0.75 -7.18 -13.63
CA VAL A 40 0.48 -6.15 -14.64
C VAL A 40 -0.44 -5.09 -14.05
N ALA A 41 0.14 -3.95 -13.69
CA ALA A 41 -0.59 -2.85 -13.08
C ALA A 41 -1.37 -2.02 -14.13
N ASN A 42 -2.62 -1.70 -13.81
CA ASN A 42 -3.47 -0.82 -14.61
C ASN A 42 -3.05 0.66 -14.49
N PHE A 43 -2.51 1.04 -13.32
CA PHE A 43 -1.87 2.33 -13.08
C PHE A 43 -0.40 2.13 -12.76
N LYS A 44 0.47 3.01 -13.28
CA LYS A 44 1.90 2.94 -13.01
C LYS A 44 2.16 3.09 -11.50
N PRO A 45 2.80 2.11 -10.84
CA PRO A 45 3.26 2.26 -9.48
C PRO A 45 4.55 3.09 -9.43
N GLU A 46 4.68 3.95 -8.41
CA GLU A 46 5.94 4.67 -8.15
C GLU A 46 7.01 3.74 -7.58
N THR A 47 6.60 2.66 -6.90
CA THR A 47 7.47 1.58 -6.43
C THR A 47 6.69 0.26 -6.47
N GLN A 48 7.31 -0.81 -6.94
CA GLN A 48 6.65 -2.13 -6.97
C GLN A 48 6.39 -2.64 -5.55
N LEU A 49 5.17 -3.10 -5.31
CA LEU A 49 4.78 -3.61 -4.00
C LEU A 49 5.26 -5.04 -3.81
N GLN A 50 5.74 -5.36 -2.61
CA GLN A 50 6.10 -6.74 -2.27
C GLN A 50 5.01 -7.38 -1.41
N TYR A 51 4.60 -8.58 -1.79
CA TYR A 51 3.69 -9.37 -0.97
C TYR A 51 4.45 -10.05 0.17
N ILE A 52 4.25 -9.56 1.40
CA ILE A 52 4.92 -10.06 2.61
C ILE A 52 4.09 -11.10 3.39
N GLY A 53 3.01 -11.63 2.81
CA GLY A 53 2.12 -12.58 3.48
C GLY A 53 1.05 -11.93 4.37
N HIS A 54 0.43 -12.75 5.23
CA HIS A 54 -0.55 -12.29 6.20
C HIS A 54 0.13 -11.90 7.52
N LEU A 55 0.08 -10.62 7.86
CA LEU A 55 0.68 -10.11 9.10
C LEU A 55 -0.12 -10.60 10.32
N LYS A 56 0.50 -11.47 11.14
CA LYS A 56 -0.07 -11.86 12.44
C LYS A 56 0.27 -10.79 13.48
N LEU A 57 -0.76 -10.25 14.14
CA LEU A 57 -0.66 -9.14 15.10
C LEU A 57 0.46 -9.32 16.15
N GLY A 58 0.61 -10.53 16.70
CA GLY A 58 1.62 -10.83 17.73
C GLY A 58 3.08 -10.72 17.27
N ILE A 59 3.35 -10.79 15.96
CA ILE A 59 4.70 -10.64 15.38
C ILE A 59 4.98 -9.16 15.05
N TYR A 60 4.00 -8.45 14.48
CA TYR A 60 4.15 -7.03 14.10
C TYR A 60 4.40 -6.11 15.30
N ILE A 61 3.70 -6.31 16.43
CA ILE A 61 3.89 -5.50 17.66
C ILE A 61 5.28 -5.71 18.28
N LYS A 62 5.90 -6.89 18.09
CA LYS A 62 7.29 -7.13 18.53
C LYS A 62 8.29 -6.41 17.63
N THR A 63 8.03 -6.34 16.32
CA THR A 63 8.91 -5.66 15.37
C THR A 63 8.88 -4.14 15.53
N SER A 64 7.72 -3.51 15.77
CA SER A 64 7.66 -2.06 16.02
C SER A 64 8.44 -1.63 17.27
N ARG A 65 8.51 -2.47 18.31
CA ARG A 65 9.37 -2.26 19.49
C ARG A 65 10.86 -2.39 19.17
N LEU A 66 11.24 -3.22 18.20
CA LEU A 66 12.64 -3.40 17.77
C LEU A 66 13.12 -2.29 16.83
N VAL A 67 12.22 -1.66 16.06
CA VAL A 67 12.56 -0.59 15.10
C VAL A 67 12.52 0.81 15.75
N GLY A 68 12.25 0.91 17.05
CA GLY A 68 12.40 2.17 17.79
C GLY A 68 11.46 3.29 17.34
N LEU A 69 10.27 2.95 16.84
CA LEU A 69 9.20 3.92 16.64
C LEU A 69 8.52 4.14 18.00
N ASN A 70 9.05 5.08 18.78
CA ASN A 70 8.41 5.64 19.98
C ASN A 70 7.35 6.67 19.59
#